data_AF-A0A3P7R3I8-F1
#
_entry.id   AF-A0A3P7R3I8-F1
#
_cell.length_a   1.000
_cell.length_b   1.000
_cell.length_c   1.000
_cell.angle_alpha   90.00
_cell.angle_beta   90.00
_cell.angle_gamma   90.00
#
_symmetry.space_group_name_H-M   'P 1'
#
loop_
_entity.id
_entity.type
_entity.pdbx_description
1 polymer ?
#
loop_
_entity_poly.entity_id
_entity_poly.type
_entity_poly.pdbx_seq_one_letter_code
_entity_poly.pdbx_strand_id
1 'polypeptide(L)'
;KKHFQGINANAVRERIEDVIIKAFIACEKPIRDHMVRHIHYGFICHELFGVDILLDEDLRPWLLEVNISPSLHSGTSLDVSVKAPLAKDVLNMAGICVPPSPDQLATADYSTKPRNWPKEEEHVQTEYGIL
;
A
#
# COMPACT_ATOMS: atom_id res chain seq x y z
N LYS A 1 -29.06 -0.85 -27.59
CA LYS A 1 -28.51 -1.38 -26.31
C LYS A 1 -27.64 -2.59 -26.62
N LYS A 2 -26.44 -2.37 -27.15
CA LYS A 2 -25.35 -3.35 -27.23
C LYS A 2 -24.21 -2.79 -26.37
N HIS A 3 -23.16 -3.57 -26.17
CA HIS A 3 -21.91 -3.26 -25.45
C HIS A 3 -21.92 -3.73 -23.98
N PHE A 4 -20.87 -4.46 -23.61
CA PHE A 4 -20.56 -5.23 -22.39
C PHE A 4 -20.85 -6.75 -22.34
N GLN A 5 -21.70 -7.31 -23.21
CA GLN A 5 -21.80 -8.78 -23.30
C GLN A 5 -20.54 -9.34 -23.99
N GLY A 6 -19.62 -9.93 -23.21
CA GLY A 6 -18.42 -10.61 -23.68
C GLY A 6 -17.08 -10.10 -23.14
N ILE A 7 -17.06 -9.02 -22.34
CA ILE A 7 -15.83 -8.53 -21.71
C ILE A 7 -15.51 -9.38 -20.48
N ASN A 8 -14.32 -9.98 -20.45
CA ASN A 8 -13.80 -10.67 -19.27
C ASN A 8 -13.22 -9.63 -18.29
N ALA A 9 -14.03 -9.23 -17.30
CA ALA A 9 -13.64 -8.26 -16.28
C ALA A 9 -12.43 -8.72 -15.44
N ASN A 10 -12.30 -10.03 -15.19
CA ASN A 10 -11.17 -10.57 -14.43
C ASN A 10 -9.86 -10.37 -15.21
N ALA A 11 -9.86 -10.65 -16.52
CA ALA A 11 -8.68 -10.42 -17.35
C ALA A 11 -8.29 -8.95 -17.44
N VAL A 12 -9.26 -8.02 -17.41
CA VAL A 12 -8.96 -6.58 -17.34
C VAL A 12 -8.34 -6.23 -15.98
N ARG A 13 -8.92 -6.73 -14.90
CA ARG A 13 -8.40 -6.53 -13.53
C ARG A 13 -6.98 -7.05 -13.37
N GLU A 14 -6.67 -8.24 -13.86
CA GLU A 14 -5.32 -8.82 -13.83
C GLU A 14 -4.30 -7.92 -14.55
N ARG A 15 -4.68 -7.34 -15.70
CA ARG A 15 -3.81 -6.38 -16.39
C ARG A 15 -3.62 -5.08 -15.61
N ILE A 16 -4.66 -4.60 -14.92
CA ILE A 16 -4.57 -3.42 -14.05
C ILE A 16 -3.59 -3.70 -12.91
N GLU A 17 -3.75 -4.84 -12.23
CA GLU A 17 -2.87 -5.26 -11.13
C GLU A 17 -1.41 -5.39 -11.59
N ASP A 18 -1.17 -5.95 -12.78
CA ASP A 18 0.16 -6.06 -13.38
C ASP A 18 0.83 -4.70 -13.64
N VAL A 19 0.10 -3.70 -14.15
CA VAL A 19 0.60 -2.33 -14.31
C VAL A 19 0.96 -1.70 -12.97
N ILE A 20 0.09 -1.87 -11.96
CA ILE A 20 0.32 -1.34 -10.61
C ILE A 20 1.59 -1.96 -10.00
N ILE A 21 1.72 -3.29 -10.06
CA ILE A 21 2.88 -4.01 -9.51
C ILE A 21 4.18 -3.52 -10.16
N LYS A 22 4.22 -3.40 -11.48
CA LYS A 22 5.40 -2.92 -12.22
C LYS A 22 5.76 -1.48 -11.84
N ALA A 23 4.79 -0.61 -11.65
CA ALA A 23 5.03 0.77 -11.21
C ALA A 23 5.71 0.82 -9.85
N PHE A 24 5.23 0.03 -8.87
CA PHE A 24 5.84 -0.02 -7.55
C PHE A 24 7.21 -0.71 -7.55
N ILE A 25 7.42 -1.74 -8.37
CA ILE A 25 8.76 -2.34 -8.55
C ILE A 25 9.74 -1.33 -9.15
N ALA A 26 9.29 -0.48 -10.09
CA ALA A 26 10.17 0.55 -10.67
C ALA A 26 10.62 1.61 -9.65
N CYS A 27 9.78 1.91 -8.64
CA CYS A 27 10.07 2.85 -7.56
C CYS A 27 10.75 2.20 -6.35
N GLU A 28 10.92 0.88 -6.35
CA GLU A 28 11.36 0.09 -5.20
C GLU A 28 12.74 0.54 -4.70
N LYS A 29 13.75 0.59 -5.57
CA LYS A 29 15.12 0.97 -5.21
C LYS A 29 15.23 2.33 -4.50
N PRO A 30 14.75 3.45 -5.08
CA PRO A 30 14.89 4.75 -4.42
C PRO A 30 14.14 4.82 -3.07
N ILE A 31 13.00 4.13 -2.95
CA ILE A 31 12.27 4.01 -1.68
C ILE A 31 13.11 3.22 -0.67
N ARG A 32 13.63 2.05 -1.05
CA ARG A 32 14.47 1.22 -0.17
C ARG A 32 15.72 1.96 0.28
N ASP A 33 16.44 2.60 -0.64
CA ASP A 33 17.64 3.37 -0.32
C ASP A 33 17.34 4.50 0.68
N HIS A 34 16.17 5.14 0.57
CA HIS A 34 15.73 6.14 1.55
C HIS A 34 15.37 5.50 2.90
N MET A 35 14.60 4.40 2.89
CA MET A 35 14.21 3.68 4.11
C MET A 35 15.43 3.17 4.87
N VAL A 36 16.39 2.53 4.21
CA VAL A 36 17.59 1.97 4.86
C VAL A 36 18.38 3.03 5.61
N ARG A 37 18.47 4.26 5.05
CA ARG A 37 19.18 5.40 5.65
C ARG A 37 18.46 6.02 6.84
N HIS A 38 17.14 5.96 6.89
CA HIS A 38 16.35 6.73 7.87
C HIS A 38 15.57 5.84 8.87
N ILE A 39 15.41 4.55 8.58
CA ILE A 39 14.58 3.62 9.35
C ILE A 39 15.43 2.52 9.94
N HIS A 40 15.34 2.36 11.27
CA HIS A 40 16.09 1.38 12.04
C HIS A 40 15.32 0.05 12.21
N TYR A 41 13.99 0.11 12.14
CA TYR A 41 13.11 -1.05 12.36
C TYR A 41 12.23 -1.28 11.13
N GLY A 42 12.12 -2.53 10.68
CA GLY A 42 11.21 -2.88 9.60
C GLY A 42 9.75 -2.73 10.03
N PHE A 43 8.83 -2.61 9.05
CA PHE A 43 7.38 -2.61 9.28
C PHE A 43 6.86 -1.47 10.20
N ILE A 44 7.51 -0.31 10.15
CA ILE A 44 7.02 0.90 10.86
C ILE A 44 6.41 1.95 9.93
N CYS A 45 6.60 1.80 8.62
CA CYS A 45 6.08 2.72 7.60
C CYS A 45 5.07 1.99 6.73
N HIS A 46 3.87 2.56 6.65
CA HIS A 46 2.77 2.07 5.83
C HIS A 46 2.18 3.27 5.09
N GLU A 47 1.86 3.09 3.81
CA GLU A 47 1.37 4.18 2.97
C GLU A 47 0.25 3.68 2.06
N LEU A 48 -0.82 4.46 1.97
CA LEU A 48 -1.97 4.20 1.10
C LEU A 48 -1.84 5.08 -0.13
N PHE A 49 -1.64 4.46 -1.29
CA PHE A 49 -1.57 5.14 -2.57
C PHE A 49 -2.91 5.08 -3.31
N GLY A 50 -3.29 6.17 -3.96
CA GLY A 50 -4.33 6.18 -4.98
C GLY A 50 -3.70 6.01 -6.35
N VAL A 51 -4.14 5.02 -7.14
CA VAL A 51 -3.58 4.78 -8.47
C VAL A 51 -4.64 5.02 -9.52
N ASP A 52 -4.37 5.98 -10.39
CA ASP A 52 -5.31 6.40 -11.42
C ASP A 52 -4.96 5.69 -12.74
N ILE A 53 -5.89 4.85 -13.21
CA ILE A 53 -5.71 4.01 -14.40
C ILE A 53 -6.74 4.39 -15.45
N LEU A 54 -6.28 4.64 -16.67
CA LEU A 54 -7.12 4.83 -17.84
C LEU A 54 -7.18 3.54 -18.67
N LEU A 55 -8.38 3.14 -19.08
CA LEU A 55 -8.57 2.06 -20.05
C LEU A 55 -8.78 2.65 -21.45
N ASP A 56 -8.04 2.18 -22.44
CA ASP A 56 -8.24 2.54 -23.85
C ASP A 56 -9.36 1.71 -24.51
N GLU A 57 -9.58 1.92 -25.81
CA GLU A 57 -10.59 1.20 -26.61
C GLU A 57 -10.40 -0.33 -26.63
N ASP A 58 -9.17 -0.79 -26.42
CA ASP A 58 -8.79 -2.20 -26.36
C ASP A 58 -8.78 -2.75 -24.92
N LEU A 59 -9.23 -1.96 -23.93
CA LEU A 59 -9.18 -2.26 -22.50
C LEU A 59 -7.76 -2.54 -22.00
N ARG A 60 -6.77 -1.84 -22.56
CA ARG A 60 -5.41 -1.83 -22.02
C ARG A 60 -5.31 -0.77 -20.93
N PRO A 61 -4.76 -1.11 -19.76
CA PRO A 61 -4.58 -0.18 -18.68
C PRO A 61 -3.34 0.69 -18.87
N TRP A 62 -3.52 1.99 -18.73
CA TRP A 62 -2.49 3.02 -18.76
C TRP A 62 -2.45 3.70 -17.40
N LEU A 63 -1.27 3.69 -16.76
CA LEU A 63 -1.03 4.43 -15.54
C LEU A 63 -0.99 5.93 -15.84
N LEU A 64 -1.87 6.70 -15.19
CA LEU A 64 -1.87 8.16 -15.29
C LEU A 64 -0.98 8.77 -14.21
N GLU A 65 -1.32 8.49 -12.96
CA GLU A 65 -0.61 9.01 -11.80
C GLU A 65 -0.75 8.10 -10.57
N VAL A 66 0.16 8.32 -9.62
CA VAL A 66 0.12 7.71 -8.29
C VAL A 66 0.05 8.82 -7.26
N ASN A 67 -1.08 8.89 -6.57
CA ASN A 67 -1.37 9.85 -5.53
C ASN A 67 -0.88 9.33 -4.17
N ILE A 68 0.03 10.08 -3.55
CA ILE A 68 0.57 9.80 -2.21
C ILE A 68 -0.47 10.10 -1.11
N SER A 69 -1.44 10.98 -1.39
CA SER A 69 -2.49 11.36 -0.45
C SER A 69 -3.86 11.28 -1.11
N PRO A 70 -4.39 10.07 -1.36
CA PRO A 70 -5.71 9.90 -1.92
C PRO A 70 -6.81 10.42 -0.97
N SER A 71 -7.88 10.97 -1.54
CA SER A 71 -8.98 11.51 -0.73
C SER A 71 -9.81 10.41 -0.08
N LEU A 72 -9.78 10.36 1.25
CA LEU A 72 -10.68 9.55 2.08
C LEU A 72 -11.96 10.29 2.51
N HIS A 73 -12.18 11.52 2.01
CA HIS A 73 -13.43 12.23 2.26
C HIS A 73 -14.61 11.40 1.73
N SER A 74 -15.63 11.22 2.56
CA SER A 74 -16.81 10.41 2.25
C SER A 74 -18.05 11.30 2.21
N GLY A 75 -18.34 11.85 1.03
CA GLY A 75 -19.47 12.74 0.81
C GLY A 75 -20.75 12.02 0.39
N THR A 76 -20.63 10.78 -0.08
CA THR A 76 -21.76 9.96 -0.56
C THR A 76 -21.82 8.60 0.13
N SER A 77 -22.98 7.94 0.08
CA SER A 77 -23.13 6.56 0.59
C SER A 77 -22.22 5.56 -0.13
N LEU A 78 -21.93 5.79 -1.41
CA LEU A 78 -20.99 4.97 -2.20
C LEU A 78 -19.55 5.19 -1.74
N ASP A 79 -19.15 6.44 -1.48
CA ASP A 79 -17.82 6.70 -0.91
C ASP A 79 -17.64 5.97 0.41
N VAL A 80 -18.64 6.03 1.29
CA VAL A 80 -18.59 5.33 2.59
C VAL A 80 -18.47 3.81 2.38
N SER A 81 -19.25 3.22 1.47
CA SER A 81 -19.27 1.77 1.27
C SER A 81 -17.96 1.22 0.69
N VAL A 82 -17.16 2.05 0.01
CA VAL A 82 -15.87 1.66 -0.56
C VAL A 82 -14.70 2.08 0.35
N LYS A 83 -14.68 3.33 0.82
CA LYS A 83 -13.53 3.92 1.53
C LYS A 83 -13.44 3.46 2.99
N ALA A 84 -14.56 3.25 3.67
CA ALA A 84 -14.53 2.83 5.07
C ALA A 84 -13.96 1.40 5.24
N PRO A 85 -14.37 0.39 4.44
CA PRO A 85 -13.73 -0.92 4.46
C PRO A 85 -12.25 -0.86 4.07
N LEU A 86 -11.89 -0.07 3.05
CA LEU A 86 -10.50 0.14 2.65
C LEU A 86 -9.64 0.65 3.81
N ALA A 87 -10.08 1.72 4.49
CA ALA A 87 -9.35 2.30 5.61
C ALA A 87 -9.20 1.30 6.78
N LYS A 88 -10.27 0.56 7.09
CA LYS A 88 -10.24 -0.52 8.09
C LYS A 88 -9.19 -1.58 7.73
N ASP A 89 -9.18 -2.05 6.49
CA ASP A 89 -8.28 -3.12 6.06
C ASP A 89 -6.82 -2.64 6.04
N VAL A 90 -6.56 -1.39 5.65
CA VAL A 90 -5.21 -0.78 5.74
C VAL A 90 -4.70 -0.78 7.18
N LEU A 91 -5.52 -0.35 8.15
CA LEU A 91 -5.14 -0.33 9.56
C LEU A 91 -4.91 -1.75 10.12
N ASN A 92 -5.75 -2.71 9.73
CA ASN A 92 -5.57 -4.11 10.12
C ASN A 92 -4.28 -4.71 9.54
N MET A 93 -3.98 -4.45 8.27
CA MET A 93 -2.75 -4.91 7.61
C MET A 93 -1.49 -4.24 8.18
N ALA A 94 -1.59 -2.98 8.62
CA ALA A 94 -0.54 -2.30 9.35
C ALA A 94 -0.32 -2.85 10.78
N GLY A 95 -1.19 -3.77 11.24
CA GLY A 95 -1.08 -4.36 12.58
C GLY A 95 -1.41 -3.38 13.70
N ILE A 96 -2.15 -2.31 13.42
CA ILE A 96 -2.54 -1.32 14.42
C ILE A 96 -3.62 -1.93 15.31
N CYS A 97 -3.28 -2.19 16.57
CA CYS A 97 -4.23 -2.67 17.57
C CYS A 97 -4.96 -1.48 18.20
N VAL A 98 -6.28 -1.43 18.04
CA VAL A 98 -7.11 -0.48 18.81
C VAL A 98 -7.37 -1.10 20.18
N PRO A 99 -7.07 -0.40 21.30
CA PRO A 99 -7.32 -0.95 22.61
C PRO A 99 -8.82 -1.20 22.84
N PRO A 100 -9.18 -2.27 23.58
CA PRO A 100 -10.57 -2.63 23.87
C PRO A 100 -11.35 -1.56 24.65
N SER A 101 -10.65 -0.72 25.42
CA SER A 101 -11.26 0.37 26.19
C SER A 101 -10.37 1.61 26.26
N PRO A 102 -10.95 2.81 26.47
CA PRO A 102 -10.19 4.04 26.70
C PRO A 102 -9.23 3.95 27.89
N ASP A 103 -9.58 3.21 28.93
CA ASP A 103 -8.72 3.02 30.11
C ASP A 103 -7.45 2.21 29.78
N GLN A 104 -7.51 1.39 28.73
CA GLN A 104 -6.37 0.63 28.21
C GLN A 104 -5.55 1.40 27.17
N LEU A 105 -5.94 2.63 26.78
CA LEU A 105 -5.13 3.48 25.90
C LEU A 105 -3.74 3.77 26.49
N ALA A 106 -3.68 4.00 27.81
CA ALA A 106 -2.44 4.33 28.50
C ALA A 106 -1.45 3.15 28.61
N THR A 107 -1.93 1.91 28.43
CA THR A 107 -1.15 0.67 28.53
C THR A 107 -1.09 -0.12 27.23
N ALA A 108 -1.73 0.39 26.17
CA ALA A 108 -1.73 -0.24 24.86
C ALA A 108 -0.32 -0.16 24.25
N ASP A 109 0.26 -1.34 24.06
CA ASP A 109 1.51 -1.48 23.32
C ASP A 109 1.22 -1.38 21.82
N TYR A 110 1.34 -0.16 21.30
CA TYR A 110 1.27 0.12 19.85
C TYR A 110 2.58 -0.18 19.14
N SER A 111 3.59 -0.73 19.82
CA SER A 111 4.75 -1.23 19.11
C SER A 111 4.27 -2.33 18.17
N THR A 112 4.55 -2.16 16.88
CA THR A 112 4.61 -3.33 16.02
C THR A 112 5.70 -4.18 16.65
N LYS A 113 5.34 -5.33 17.24
CA LYS A 113 6.36 -6.27 17.74
C LYS A 113 7.37 -6.39 16.62
N PRO A 114 8.64 -6.00 16.81
CA PRO A 114 9.60 -6.15 15.74
C PRO A 114 9.53 -7.63 15.39
N ARG A 115 9.08 -7.96 14.18
CA ARG A 115 9.50 -9.22 13.57
C ARG A 115 11.00 -9.20 13.78
N ASN A 116 11.57 -10.21 14.46
CA ASN A 116 12.99 -10.32 14.75
C ASN A 116 13.79 -10.14 13.45
N TRP A 117 13.97 -8.89 13.07
CA TRP A 117 14.74 -8.38 11.98
C TRP A 117 15.81 -7.56 12.65
N PRO A 118 16.75 -8.22 13.36
CA PRO A 118 17.97 -7.54 13.69
C PRO A 118 18.61 -7.15 12.36
N LYS A 119 18.77 -5.84 12.11
CA LYS A 119 19.81 -5.42 11.19
C LYS A 119 21.13 -5.83 11.86
N GLU A 120 21.58 -7.05 11.63
CA GLU A 120 22.95 -7.43 12.00
C GLU A 120 23.91 -6.57 11.19
N GLU A 121 25.06 -6.19 11.76
CA GLU A 121 26.04 -5.28 11.13
C GLU A 121 26.43 -5.72 9.71
N GLU A 122 26.36 -7.02 9.42
CA GLU A 122 26.63 -7.64 8.13
C GLU A 122 25.59 -7.30 7.04
N HIS A 123 24.31 -7.16 7.39
CA HIS A 123 23.26 -6.70 6.47
C HIS A 123 23.45 -5.23 6.10
N VAL A 124 23.94 -4.42 7.05
CA VAL A 124 24.31 -3.01 6.80
C VAL A 124 25.54 -2.93 5.88
N GLN A 125 26.49 -3.86 5.96
CA GLN A 125 27.68 -3.82 5.09
C GLN A 125 27.39 -4.28 3.65
N THR A 126 26.55 -5.29 3.47
CA THR A 126 26.17 -5.82 2.14
C THR A 126 25.29 -4.84 1.36
N GLU A 127 24.41 -4.10 2.05
CA GLU A 127 23.44 -3.18 1.43
C GLU A 127 24.06 -1.81 1.05
N TYR A 128 25.22 -1.45 1.63
CA TYR A 128 25.96 -0.21 1.34
C TYR A 128 27.09 -0.35 0.31
N GLY A 129 27.26 -1.52 -0.31
CA GLY A 129 28.23 -1.69 -1.41
C GLY A 129 29.69 -1.49 -1.01
N ILE A 130 30.09 -1.95 0.18
CA ILE A 130 31.50 -2.10 0.55
C ILE A 130 31.91 -3.58 0.41
N LEU A 131 31.73 -4.13 -0.80
CA LEU A 131 32.47 -5.23 -1.42
C LEU A 131 32.29 -5.13 -2.93
#